data_AF-A0A1C5QN79-F1
#
_entry.id   AF-A0A1C5QN79-F1
#
_cell.length_a   1.000
_cell.length_b   1.000
_cell.length_c   1.000
_cell.angle_alpha   90.00
_cell.angle_beta   90.00
_cell.angle_gamma   90.00
#
_symmetry.space_group_name_H-M   'P 1'
#
loop_
_entity.id
_entity.type
_entity.pdbx_description
1 polymer ?
#
loop_
_entity_poly.entity_id
_entity_poly.type
_entity_poly.pdbx_seq_one_letter_code
_entity_poly.pdbx_strand_id
1 'polypeptide(L)'
;MFCTKCGEQIPDDGKFCPKCGTSVVEDEIPVTPPSGKEKKPSDVNHPPKKKKKKWPWIVLVILILFIIAVVAIVVVKKQSDKKEYEGKLVKAEKSMKDLDYSKAKKEYLDAIKLKPEKSKPYLGLADLYIIQDKPEEAQKVLEKAVKYVDKSEIKAVETRYQIYTYPEKTLKKEEGSCDASDDLTCEYKKNAAGVIWVESLHDLKGVLNWYIADYDNDGEEELLVLTLDNAKEFSQDYDDSIVRNEVDLQMYEMEDGELKLQATYEGLIPVLGYGDKEDDGIFLKKSDDTIYICGSCVNDVYMYANGTLIKSFVLTYTDGTFQVQAGQENPIAGSEWSGEADVANQMADLLEQIGLPKDADWIRSDNMPVFRFMDQADHTLLRIHGENEGGDPYAYFDTGDVSALGKVKLEIKYGDMQPQYISDDTLEDDSSTAQTPSQNSAPDYYTLYGGLLDEVNAAYGEYNYYYIYDIDNDGVKELLLQEGTCEADYQYYIYTIENGAAVYLDTIPGGHTMFYEDAKGGSGNSILQLQGHMGYEMISRITLNNGKVSTELLSERELGENDEYFDNGFPLPGSSVTDKSYLN
;
A
#
# COMPACT_ATOMS: atom_id res chain seq x y z
N MET A 1 36.30 65.18 -29.00
CA MET A 1 34.84 65.19 -29.34
C MET A 1 33.99 64.51 -28.23
N PHE A 2 32.67 64.32 -28.36
CA PHE A 2 31.82 63.59 -27.36
C PHE A 2 31.10 62.39 -27.98
N CYS A 3 30.89 61.32 -27.20
CA CYS A 3 30.24 60.10 -27.67
C CYS A 3 28.72 60.28 -27.80
N THR A 4 28.20 60.10 -29.01
CA THR A 4 26.75 60.16 -29.33
C THR A 4 25.90 59.12 -28.60
N LYS A 5 26.50 58.05 -28.04
CA LYS A 5 25.79 56.97 -27.33
C LYS A 5 25.77 57.11 -25.80
N CYS A 6 26.80 57.70 -25.18
CA CYS A 6 26.92 57.77 -23.72
C CYS A 6 27.38 59.13 -23.15
N GLY A 7 27.58 60.15 -24.00
CA GLY A 7 27.96 61.50 -23.58
C GLY A 7 29.41 61.67 -23.10
N GLU A 8 30.22 60.61 -23.09
CA GLU A 8 31.62 60.68 -22.63
C GLU A 8 32.53 61.45 -23.58
N GLN A 9 33.52 62.17 -23.06
CA GLN A 9 34.47 62.90 -23.89
C GLN A 9 35.47 61.92 -24.53
N ILE A 10 35.56 61.94 -25.86
CA ILE A 10 36.48 61.12 -26.66
C ILE A 10 37.69 62.00 -27.04
N PRO A 11 38.93 61.55 -26.80
CA PRO A 11 40.14 62.20 -27.33
C PRO A 11 40.08 62.37 -28.85
N ASP A 12 40.73 63.40 -29.38
CA ASP A 12 40.52 63.81 -30.78
C ASP A 12 41.15 62.87 -31.83
N ASP A 13 41.89 61.84 -31.40
CA ASP A 13 42.39 60.71 -32.19
C ASP A 13 41.65 59.37 -31.92
N GLY A 14 40.67 59.38 -31.01
CA GLY A 14 39.97 58.21 -30.50
C GLY A 14 38.97 57.60 -31.49
N LYS A 15 39.39 56.56 -32.22
CA LYS A 15 38.53 55.81 -33.17
C LYS A 15 37.31 55.14 -32.52
N PHE A 16 37.33 54.91 -31.22
CA PHE A 16 36.26 54.31 -30.43
C PHE A 16 36.13 55.02 -29.08
N CYS A 17 34.90 55.14 -28.55
CA CYS A 17 34.68 55.67 -27.22
C CYS A 17 35.28 54.74 -26.14
N PRO A 18 36.17 55.22 -25.26
CA PRO A 18 36.86 54.38 -24.26
C PRO A 18 35.91 53.78 -23.20
N LYS A 19 34.72 54.36 -23.00
CA LYS A 19 33.75 53.93 -21.98
C LYS A 19 32.71 52.93 -22.48
N CYS A 20 32.41 52.90 -23.78
CA CYS A 20 31.31 52.09 -24.33
C CYS A 20 31.61 51.42 -25.68
N GLY A 21 32.83 51.54 -26.21
CA GLY A 21 33.29 50.86 -27.43
C GLY A 21 32.67 51.34 -28.74
N THR A 22 31.90 52.44 -28.75
CA THR A 22 31.21 52.93 -29.96
C THR A 22 32.19 53.62 -30.91
N SER A 23 32.24 53.19 -32.18
CA SER A 23 33.09 53.76 -33.25
C SER A 23 32.64 55.16 -33.69
N VAL A 24 33.56 55.96 -34.23
CA VAL A 24 33.37 57.41 -34.42
C VAL A 24 33.77 57.92 -35.83
N VAL A 25 33.65 57.10 -36.88
CA VAL A 25 34.03 57.48 -38.26
C VAL A 25 32.81 57.90 -39.09
N GLU A 26 32.86 59.10 -39.67
CA GLU A 26 31.93 59.59 -40.70
C GLU A 26 32.61 59.53 -42.09
N ASP A 27 31.85 59.16 -43.14
CA ASP A 27 32.32 59.10 -44.53
C ASP A 27 31.93 60.38 -45.30
N GLU A 28 32.92 61.10 -45.85
CA GLU A 28 32.72 62.24 -46.76
C GLU A 28 32.94 61.90 -48.25
N ILE A 29 32.17 62.56 -49.12
CA ILE A 29 32.32 62.67 -50.59
C ILE A 29 31.77 64.10 -50.91
N PRO A 30 32.27 64.93 -51.87
CA PRO A 30 32.58 64.53 -53.26
C PRO A 30 33.58 65.37 -54.11
N VAL A 31 33.61 65.07 -55.43
CA VAL A 31 33.90 65.92 -56.63
C VAL A 31 35.19 65.62 -57.47
N THR A 32 34.99 65.75 -58.79
CA THR A 32 35.71 65.33 -60.02
C THR A 32 36.62 66.43 -60.66
N PRO A 33 37.16 66.32 -61.92
CA PRO A 33 37.74 65.22 -62.75
C PRO A 33 39.18 65.64 -63.21
N PRO A 34 39.61 65.77 -64.51
CA PRO A 34 39.56 64.91 -65.71
C PRO A 34 40.94 64.62 -66.39
N SER A 35 41.02 63.60 -67.28
CA SER A 35 41.70 63.62 -68.61
C SER A 35 41.94 62.20 -69.18
N GLY A 36 41.90 62.02 -70.52
CA GLY A 36 42.39 60.80 -71.20
C GLY A 36 41.45 60.22 -72.29
N LYS A 37 41.74 60.52 -73.56
CA LYS A 37 41.17 59.81 -74.75
C LYS A 37 41.87 58.42 -74.88
N GLU A 38 41.45 57.42 -75.68
CA GLU A 38 40.67 57.42 -76.92
C GLU A 38 40.26 55.97 -77.34
N LYS A 39 39.37 55.85 -78.35
CA LYS A 39 39.07 54.69 -79.24
C LYS A 39 37.96 53.67 -78.86
N LYS A 40 36.88 53.75 -79.66
CA LYS A 40 35.79 52.78 -79.96
C LYS A 40 36.27 51.64 -80.89
N PRO A 41 35.40 50.74 -81.44
CA PRO A 41 34.06 50.24 -81.02
C PRO A 41 34.13 48.70 -80.73
N SER A 42 33.10 47.94 -80.32
CA SER A 42 31.77 47.79 -80.94
C SER A 42 30.76 46.99 -80.10
N ASP A 43 29.55 47.54 -80.01
CA ASP A 43 28.21 46.92 -80.03
C ASP A 43 27.74 45.84 -79.01
N VAL A 44 26.42 45.87 -78.81
CA VAL A 44 25.48 44.86 -78.25
C VAL A 44 25.01 45.03 -76.78
N ASN A 45 23.78 45.56 -76.67
CA ASN A 45 22.72 45.37 -75.67
C ASN A 45 22.93 45.63 -74.16
N HIS A 46 22.06 46.50 -73.63
CA HIS A 46 21.73 46.57 -72.20
C HIS A 46 20.79 45.43 -71.77
N PRO A 47 21.02 44.87 -70.57
CA PRO A 47 19.93 44.61 -69.64
C PRO A 47 20.15 45.28 -68.26
N PRO A 48 19.10 45.49 -67.44
CA PRO A 48 19.13 46.45 -66.33
C PRO A 48 19.81 45.96 -65.04
N LYS A 49 20.36 46.92 -64.27
CA LYS A 49 21.02 46.70 -62.98
C LYS A 49 20.08 46.13 -61.90
N LYS A 50 20.47 45.03 -61.24
CA LYS A 50 19.75 44.48 -60.08
C LYS A 50 19.92 45.38 -58.82
N LYS A 51 18.81 45.78 -58.20
CA LYS A 51 18.81 46.33 -56.82
C LYS A 51 19.16 45.23 -55.81
N LYS A 52 20.11 45.49 -54.88
CA LYS A 52 20.31 44.63 -53.70
C LYS A 52 19.08 44.74 -52.77
N LYS A 53 18.32 43.65 -52.60
CA LYS A 53 17.15 43.62 -51.70
C LYS A 53 17.59 43.65 -50.23
N LYS A 54 17.12 44.63 -49.45
CA LYS A 54 17.34 44.72 -47.98
C LYS A 54 16.47 43.76 -47.14
N TRP A 55 15.67 42.91 -47.78
CA TRP A 55 14.69 42.04 -47.12
C TRP A 55 15.25 41.00 -46.11
N PRO A 56 16.46 40.39 -46.25
CA PRO A 56 16.90 39.39 -45.28
C PRO A 56 17.13 39.95 -43.87
N TRP A 57 17.44 41.24 -43.72
CA TRP A 57 17.56 41.87 -42.40
C TRP A 57 16.21 42.07 -41.71
N ILE A 58 15.14 42.32 -42.48
CA ILE A 58 13.78 42.46 -41.93
C ILE A 58 13.28 41.10 -41.43
N VAL A 59 13.55 40.03 -42.17
CA VAL A 59 13.25 38.65 -41.75
C VAL A 59 14.00 38.28 -40.46
N LEU A 60 15.30 38.64 -40.36
CA LEU A 60 16.10 38.38 -39.15
C LEU A 60 15.52 39.07 -37.90
N VAL A 61 15.12 40.34 -37.99
CA VAL A 61 14.54 41.10 -36.86
C VAL A 61 13.20 40.51 -36.43
N ILE A 62 12.34 40.12 -37.38
CA ILE A 62 11.06 39.46 -37.08
C ILE A 62 11.30 38.12 -36.35
N LEU A 63 12.29 37.34 -36.78
CA LEU A 63 12.62 36.05 -36.18
C LEU A 63 13.17 36.20 -34.75
N ILE A 64 13.97 37.22 -34.49
CA ILE A 64 14.44 37.56 -33.12
C ILE A 64 13.27 37.99 -32.22
N LEU A 65 12.37 38.84 -32.71
CA LEU A 65 11.18 39.26 -31.95
C LEU A 65 10.25 38.09 -31.65
N PHE A 66 10.11 37.13 -32.57
CA PHE A 66 9.34 35.91 -32.35
C PHE A 66 9.97 35.03 -31.26
N ILE A 67 11.30 34.84 -31.27
CA ILE A 67 12.02 34.12 -30.20
C ILE A 67 11.81 34.81 -28.85
N ILE A 68 11.92 36.14 -28.77
CA ILE A 68 11.69 36.89 -27.53
C ILE A 68 10.25 36.71 -27.03
N ALA A 69 9.25 36.74 -27.92
CA ALA A 69 7.86 36.50 -27.56
C ALA A 69 7.63 35.08 -27.02
N VAL A 70 8.20 34.06 -27.67
CA VAL A 70 8.12 32.65 -27.20
C VAL A 70 8.79 32.52 -25.83
N VAL A 71 9.99 33.09 -25.63
CA VAL A 71 10.67 33.07 -24.33
C VAL A 71 9.84 33.78 -23.25
N ALA A 72 9.23 34.93 -23.56
CA ALA A 72 8.37 35.64 -22.61
C ALA A 72 7.13 34.81 -22.24
N ILE A 73 6.49 34.14 -23.20
CA ILE A 73 5.36 33.23 -22.94
C ILE A 73 5.77 32.06 -22.05
N VAL A 74 6.93 31.43 -22.31
CA VAL A 74 7.47 30.33 -21.49
C VAL A 74 7.78 30.80 -20.07
N VAL A 75 8.36 31.99 -19.90
CA VAL A 75 8.65 32.56 -18.57
C VAL A 75 7.37 32.88 -17.80
N VAL A 76 6.38 33.51 -18.44
CA VAL A 76 5.08 33.81 -17.82
C VAL A 76 4.34 32.52 -17.43
N LYS A 77 4.33 31.51 -18.30
CA LYS A 77 3.76 30.20 -17.99
C LYS A 77 4.48 29.56 -16.80
N LYS A 78 5.80 29.45 -16.82
CA LYS A 78 6.61 28.90 -15.71
C LYS A 78 6.37 29.62 -14.37
N GLN A 79 6.13 30.93 -14.41
CA GLN A 79 5.79 31.71 -13.21
C GLN A 79 4.35 31.44 -12.72
N SER A 80 3.40 31.23 -13.63
CA SER A 80 2.03 30.83 -13.32
C SER A 80 2.00 29.43 -12.70
N ASP A 81 2.61 28.44 -13.37
CA ASP A 81 2.69 27.04 -12.94
C ASP A 81 3.31 26.94 -11.54
N LYS A 82 4.36 27.73 -11.26
CA LYS A 82 4.98 27.80 -9.93
C LYS A 82 4.00 28.30 -8.86
N LYS A 83 3.29 29.42 -9.12
CA LYS A 83 2.34 30.00 -8.16
C LYS A 83 1.14 29.08 -7.92
N GLU A 84 0.70 28.37 -8.95
CA GLU A 84 -0.37 27.38 -8.84
C GLU A 84 0.06 26.18 -7.97
N TYR A 85 1.24 25.62 -8.23
CA TYR A 85 1.85 24.57 -7.40
C TYR A 85 2.00 24.98 -5.92
N GLU A 86 2.57 26.16 -5.65
CA GLU A 86 2.68 26.68 -4.27
C GLU A 86 1.29 26.85 -3.62
N GLY A 87 0.28 27.29 -4.40
CA GLY A 87 -1.10 27.39 -3.95
C GLY A 87 -1.79 26.03 -3.72
N LYS A 88 -1.38 24.97 -4.44
CA LYS A 88 -1.85 23.59 -4.22
C LYS A 88 -1.31 23.03 -2.91
N LEU A 89 0.01 23.13 -2.68
CA LEU A 89 0.63 22.67 -1.42
C LEU A 89 0.02 23.33 -0.20
N VAL A 90 -0.12 24.66 -0.17
CA VAL A 90 -0.69 25.38 0.99
C VAL A 90 -2.13 24.94 1.29
N LYS A 91 -2.90 24.54 0.28
CA LYS A 91 -4.24 23.99 0.49
C LYS A 91 -4.21 22.54 0.96
N ALA A 92 -3.28 21.73 0.48
CA ALA A 92 -3.10 20.36 0.93
C ALA A 92 -2.69 20.35 2.42
N GLU A 93 -1.62 21.07 2.77
CA GLU A 93 -1.13 21.27 4.15
C GLU A 93 -2.21 21.84 5.07
N LYS A 94 -3.06 22.76 4.57
CA LYS A 94 -4.22 23.23 5.34
C LYS A 94 -5.27 22.13 5.52
N SER A 95 -5.59 21.38 4.47
CA SER A 95 -6.63 20.35 4.53
C SER A 95 -6.22 19.19 5.43
N MET A 96 -4.93 18.86 5.51
CA MET A 96 -4.37 17.96 6.53
C MET A 96 -4.68 18.44 7.95
N LYS A 97 -4.43 19.73 8.25
CA LYS A 97 -4.72 20.34 9.56
C LYS A 97 -6.21 20.50 9.87
N ASP A 98 -7.03 20.64 8.83
CA ASP A 98 -8.49 20.66 8.92
C ASP A 98 -9.07 19.22 8.96
N LEU A 99 -8.23 18.16 8.97
CA LEU A 99 -8.57 16.72 8.89
C LEU A 99 -9.39 16.30 7.65
N ASP A 100 -9.39 17.14 6.61
CA ASP A 100 -10.06 16.94 5.32
C ASP A 100 -9.12 16.16 4.37
N TYR A 101 -8.86 14.89 4.71
CA TYR A 101 -7.90 14.03 4.02
C TYR A 101 -8.24 13.83 2.54
N SER A 102 -9.52 13.65 2.19
CA SER A 102 -9.96 13.48 0.79
C SER A 102 -9.55 14.66 -0.10
N LYS A 103 -9.63 15.88 0.43
CA LYS A 103 -9.20 17.10 -0.26
C LYS A 103 -7.68 17.32 -0.17
N ALA A 104 -7.04 16.95 0.93
CA ALA A 104 -5.58 16.96 1.02
C ALA A 104 -4.96 16.07 -0.07
N LYS A 105 -5.42 14.81 -0.17
CA LYS A 105 -5.06 13.86 -1.24
C LYS A 105 -5.26 14.47 -2.63
N LYS A 106 -6.41 15.09 -2.89
CA LYS A 106 -6.69 15.77 -4.17
C LYS A 106 -5.71 16.90 -4.48
N GLU A 107 -5.45 17.79 -3.52
CA GLU A 107 -4.57 18.96 -3.74
C GLU A 107 -3.08 18.52 -3.85
N TYR A 108 -2.65 17.46 -3.16
CA TYR A 108 -1.33 16.82 -3.34
C TYR A 108 -1.20 16.17 -4.73
N LEU A 109 -2.19 15.36 -5.16
CA LEU A 109 -2.19 14.75 -6.49
C LEU A 109 -2.19 15.79 -7.62
N ASP A 110 -2.88 16.91 -7.44
CA ASP A 110 -2.84 18.03 -8.39
C ASP A 110 -1.48 18.77 -8.37
N ALA A 111 -0.83 18.89 -7.21
CA ALA A 111 0.54 19.42 -7.13
C ALA A 111 1.55 18.51 -7.87
N ILE A 112 1.42 17.18 -7.73
CA ILE A 112 2.20 16.17 -8.47
C ILE A 112 1.99 16.33 -9.99
N LYS A 113 0.76 16.50 -10.47
CA LYS A 113 0.48 16.71 -11.90
C LYS A 113 1.14 17.97 -12.47
N LEU A 114 1.27 19.03 -11.68
CA LEU A 114 1.93 20.29 -12.09
C LEU A 114 3.46 20.20 -12.05
N LYS A 115 4.00 19.49 -11.05
CA LYS A 115 5.43 19.42 -10.74
C LYS A 115 5.81 18.02 -10.23
N PRO A 116 5.84 16.98 -11.09
CA PRO A 116 6.21 15.62 -10.69
C PRO A 116 7.67 15.52 -10.25
N GLU A 117 8.50 16.53 -10.57
CA GLU A 117 9.91 16.60 -10.18
C GLU A 117 10.15 17.01 -8.71
N LYS A 118 9.10 17.24 -7.91
CA LYS A 118 9.20 17.76 -6.52
C LYS A 118 8.79 16.74 -5.48
N SER A 119 9.61 16.59 -4.43
CA SER A 119 9.40 15.58 -3.38
C SER A 119 8.21 15.87 -2.46
N LYS A 120 8.05 17.14 -2.06
CA LYS A 120 7.06 17.59 -1.07
C LYS A 120 5.65 17.00 -1.21
N PRO A 121 4.98 17.03 -2.38
CA PRO A 121 3.63 16.51 -2.50
C PRO A 121 3.53 14.99 -2.50
N TYR A 122 4.63 14.25 -2.76
CA TYR A 122 4.66 12.80 -2.54
C TYR A 122 4.84 12.49 -1.05
N LEU A 123 5.78 13.16 -0.37
CA LEU A 123 5.99 13.00 1.08
C LEU A 123 4.69 13.31 1.86
N GLY A 124 4.05 14.46 1.58
CA GLY A 124 2.76 14.81 2.19
C GLY A 124 1.58 13.89 1.84
N LEU A 125 1.69 13.12 0.76
CA LEU A 125 0.70 12.09 0.41
C LEU A 125 1.03 10.74 1.08
N ALA A 126 2.30 10.44 1.36
CA ALA A 126 2.70 9.33 2.22
C ALA A 126 2.29 9.58 3.68
N ASP A 127 2.53 10.78 4.22
CA ASP A 127 2.05 11.23 5.54
C ASP A 127 0.54 11.00 5.68
N LEU A 128 -0.22 11.41 4.67
CA LEU A 128 -1.66 11.21 4.62
C LEU A 128 -2.06 9.73 4.69
N TYR A 129 -1.33 8.86 3.98
CA TYR A 129 -1.64 7.44 3.98
C TYR A 129 -1.24 6.74 5.27
N ILE A 130 -0.15 7.14 5.94
CA ILE A 130 0.20 6.64 7.28
C ILE A 130 -0.83 7.08 8.32
N ILE A 131 -1.27 8.34 8.31
CA ILE A 131 -2.36 8.83 9.17
C ILE A 131 -3.70 8.11 8.88
N GLN A 132 -3.88 7.61 7.65
CA GLN A 132 -5.04 6.79 7.25
C GLN A 132 -4.84 5.28 7.44
N ASP A 133 -3.74 4.87 8.06
CA ASP A 133 -3.39 3.48 8.37
C ASP A 133 -3.19 2.57 7.15
N LYS A 134 -2.51 3.12 6.12
CA LYS A 134 -2.30 2.48 4.80
C LYS A 134 -0.84 2.55 4.36
N PRO A 135 0.10 1.90 5.07
CA PRO A 135 1.52 1.93 4.72
C PRO A 135 1.82 1.39 3.31
N GLU A 136 0.99 0.50 2.76
CA GLU A 136 1.11 -0.03 1.39
C GLU A 136 0.85 1.06 0.34
N GLU A 137 -0.08 1.98 0.62
CA GLU A 137 -0.37 3.13 -0.23
C GLU A 137 0.72 4.20 -0.11
N ALA A 138 1.27 4.40 1.09
CA ALA A 138 2.45 5.24 1.30
C ALA A 138 3.66 4.69 0.53
N GLN A 139 3.89 3.38 0.57
CA GLN A 139 4.92 2.68 -0.21
C GLN A 139 4.78 2.93 -1.72
N LYS A 140 3.58 2.74 -2.30
CA LYS A 140 3.31 2.99 -3.73
C LYS A 140 3.59 4.45 -4.12
N VAL A 141 3.25 5.40 -3.25
CA VAL A 141 3.53 6.83 -3.46
C VAL A 141 5.04 7.12 -3.45
N LEU A 142 5.78 6.54 -2.50
CA LEU A 142 7.22 6.71 -2.38
C LEU A 142 7.99 5.99 -3.50
N GLU A 143 7.55 4.80 -3.93
CA GLU A 143 8.10 4.11 -5.11
C GLU A 143 7.92 4.96 -6.38
N LYS A 144 6.75 5.58 -6.54
CA LYS A 144 6.51 6.52 -7.64
C LYS A 144 7.42 7.75 -7.51
N ALA A 145 7.57 8.28 -6.30
CA ALA A 145 8.41 9.45 -6.05
C ALA A 145 9.88 9.20 -6.42
N VAL A 146 10.46 8.03 -6.09
CA VAL A 146 11.86 7.73 -6.46
C VAL A 146 12.09 7.64 -7.98
N LYS A 147 11.04 7.42 -8.78
CA LYS A 147 11.12 7.39 -10.26
C LYS A 147 11.09 8.79 -10.90
N TYR A 148 10.43 9.78 -10.28
CA TYR A 148 10.13 11.07 -10.91
C TYR A 148 10.77 12.31 -10.26
N VAL A 149 11.13 12.26 -8.97
CA VAL A 149 11.65 13.42 -8.24
C VAL A 149 13.06 13.82 -8.70
N ASP A 150 13.35 15.13 -8.74
CA ASP A 150 14.66 15.67 -9.10
C ASP A 150 15.76 15.13 -8.16
N LYS A 151 16.93 14.77 -8.71
CA LYS A 151 18.11 14.32 -7.95
C LYS A 151 18.61 15.28 -6.86
N SER A 152 18.18 16.54 -6.87
CA SER A 152 18.48 17.52 -5.81
C SER A 152 17.54 17.46 -4.61
N GLU A 153 16.37 16.83 -4.75
CA GLU A 153 15.33 16.69 -3.72
C GLU A 153 15.06 15.22 -3.36
N ILE A 154 15.62 14.27 -4.12
CA ILE A 154 15.41 12.83 -4.01
C ILE A 154 15.81 12.23 -2.65
N LYS A 155 16.86 12.75 -1.97
CA LYS A 155 17.43 12.09 -0.78
C LYS A 155 16.39 11.82 0.31
N ALA A 156 15.51 12.77 0.60
CA ALA A 156 14.48 12.59 1.63
C ALA A 156 13.48 11.48 1.25
N VAL A 157 13.19 11.34 -0.05
CA VAL A 157 12.31 10.28 -0.59
C VAL A 157 13.03 8.93 -0.54
N GLU A 158 14.31 8.86 -0.93
CA GLU A 158 15.12 7.63 -0.86
C GLU A 158 15.30 7.14 0.58
N THR A 159 15.63 8.04 1.51
CA THR A 159 15.75 7.73 2.94
C THR A 159 14.43 7.19 3.50
N ARG A 160 13.30 7.87 3.27
CA ARG A 160 12.00 7.37 3.76
C ARG A 160 11.54 6.10 3.03
N TYR A 161 11.78 5.96 1.73
CA TYR A 161 11.44 4.74 0.99
C TYR A 161 12.30 3.52 1.39
N GLN A 162 13.40 3.72 2.12
CA GLN A 162 14.21 2.63 2.65
C GLN A 162 13.39 1.74 3.57
N ILE A 163 12.60 2.29 4.50
CA ILE A 163 11.88 1.53 5.53
C ILE A 163 10.95 0.47 4.91
N TYR A 164 10.12 0.87 3.95
CA TYR A 164 9.21 0.02 3.19
C TYR A 164 9.87 -1.07 2.35
N THR A 165 11.17 -1.00 2.10
CA THR A 165 11.89 -2.01 1.31
C THR A 165 13.01 -2.70 2.07
N TYR A 166 13.20 -2.37 3.34
CA TYR A 166 14.23 -2.94 4.19
C TYR A 166 13.99 -4.41 4.56
N PRO A 167 12.75 -4.85 4.91
CA PRO A 167 12.47 -6.28 5.12
C PRO A 167 12.85 -7.14 3.92
N GLU A 168 12.38 -6.78 2.74
CA GLU A 168 12.58 -7.53 1.50
C GLU A 168 14.03 -7.47 0.96
N LYS A 169 14.68 -6.31 0.98
CA LYS A 169 16.01 -6.13 0.37
C LYS A 169 17.18 -6.43 1.30
N THR A 170 16.97 -6.29 2.61
CA THR A 170 18.02 -6.41 3.64
C THR A 170 17.74 -7.61 4.53
N LEU A 171 16.68 -7.59 5.34
CA LEU A 171 16.48 -8.58 6.40
C LEU A 171 16.27 -10.00 5.86
N LYS A 172 15.40 -10.20 4.87
CA LYS A 172 15.20 -11.52 4.23
C LYS A 172 16.48 -12.11 3.60
N LYS A 173 17.47 -11.28 3.30
CA LYS A 173 18.77 -11.70 2.77
C LYS A 173 19.79 -12.00 3.87
N GLU A 174 19.68 -11.35 5.02
CA GLU A 174 20.61 -11.48 6.15
C GLU A 174 20.16 -12.57 7.14
N GLU A 175 18.86 -12.67 7.38
CA GLU A 175 18.23 -13.56 8.37
C GLU A 175 17.42 -14.70 7.72
N GLY A 176 16.98 -14.52 6.47
CA GLY A 176 16.12 -15.46 5.75
C GLY A 176 14.64 -15.03 5.72
N SER A 177 13.83 -15.75 4.96
CA SER A 177 12.36 -15.59 4.91
C SER A 177 11.71 -16.81 5.52
N CYS A 178 10.73 -16.62 6.41
CA CYS A 178 9.92 -17.69 6.96
C CYS A 178 8.72 -17.93 6.02
N ASP A 179 8.93 -18.75 5.00
CA ASP A 179 7.92 -19.07 4.00
C ASP A 179 7.18 -20.35 4.39
N ALA A 180 6.05 -20.22 5.10
CA ALA A 180 5.21 -21.34 5.52
C ALA A 180 4.50 -22.03 4.33
N SER A 181 4.25 -23.33 4.45
CA SER A 181 3.43 -24.13 3.52
C SER A 181 2.07 -24.47 4.13
N ASP A 182 1.14 -25.00 3.31
CA ASP A 182 -0.21 -25.38 3.75
C ASP A 182 -0.28 -26.73 4.51
N ASP A 183 0.83 -27.50 4.54
CA ASP A 183 0.90 -28.86 5.12
C ASP A 183 1.99 -28.92 6.20
N LEU A 184 1.68 -28.33 7.36
CA LEU A 184 2.56 -28.26 8.51
C LEU A 184 2.08 -29.25 9.57
N THR A 185 2.93 -30.20 9.95
CA THR A 185 2.61 -31.16 11.02
C THR A 185 3.79 -31.40 11.95
N CYS A 186 3.49 -31.37 13.25
CA CYS A 186 4.38 -31.75 14.33
C CYS A 186 4.13 -33.21 14.75
N GLU A 187 5.17 -33.88 15.22
CA GLU A 187 5.13 -35.29 15.64
C GLU A 187 5.51 -35.43 17.10
N TYR A 188 4.89 -36.40 17.77
CA TYR A 188 5.28 -36.80 19.12
C TYR A 188 6.61 -37.54 19.11
N LYS A 189 7.51 -37.13 20.01
CA LYS A 189 8.79 -37.81 20.26
C LYS A 189 8.84 -38.32 21.69
N LYS A 190 9.79 -39.22 21.95
CA LYS A 190 10.07 -39.73 23.29
C LYS A 190 11.54 -40.08 23.45
N ASN A 191 12.15 -39.59 24.52
CA ASN A 191 13.56 -39.81 24.81
C ASN A 191 13.79 -41.14 25.57
N ALA A 192 15.05 -41.48 25.84
CA ALA A 192 15.41 -42.70 26.55
C ALA A 192 14.99 -42.71 28.04
N ALA A 193 14.68 -41.55 28.63
CA ALA A 193 14.15 -41.42 29.99
C ALA A 193 12.61 -41.57 30.05
N GLY A 194 11.94 -41.57 28.90
CA GLY A 194 10.48 -41.66 28.80
C GLY A 194 9.75 -40.31 28.83
N VAL A 195 10.47 -39.19 28.74
CA VAL A 195 9.88 -37.86 28.51
C VAL A 195 9.27 -37.86 27.11
N ILE A 196 8.06 -37.32 26.98
CA ILE A 196 7.28 -37.21 25.74
C ILE A 196 7.07 -35.72 25.47
N TRP A 197 7.13 -35.31 24.21
CA TRP A 197 6.80 -33.95 23.79
C TRP A 197 6.30 -33.94 22.35
N VAL A 198 5.60 -32.87 21.97
CA VAL A 198 5.37 -32.50 20.57
C VAL A 198 6.64 -31.81 20.07
N GLU A 199 7.26 -32.33 19.00
CA GLU A 199 8.44 -31.73 18.36
C GLU A 199 8.06 -30.43 17.67
N SER A 200 8.84 -29.37 17.89
CA SER A 200 8.66 -28.09 17.18
C SER A 200 9.08 -28.21 15.71
N LEU A 201 8.46 -27.43 14.82
CA LEU A 201 8.77 -27.46 13.40
C LEU A 201 10.03 -26.66 13.07
N HIS A 202 11.19 -27.31 13.01
CA HIS A 202 12.49 -26.65 12.82
C HIS A 202 12.88 -26.31 11.36
N ASP A 203 12.01 -26.55 10.37
CA ASP A 203 12.30 -26.20 8.97
C ASP A 203 11.99 -24.71 8.64
N LEU A 204 11.20 -24.02 9.49
CA LEU A 204 10.87 -22.60 9.36
C LEU A 204 11.80 -21.73 10.21
N LYS A 205 12.18 -20.54 9.72
CA LYS A 205 12.93 -19.48 10.43
C LYS A 205 13.06 -18.19 9.61
N GLY A 206 13.50 -17.11 10.24
CA GLY A 206 13.81 -15.82 9.60
C GLY A 206 12.64 -14.83 9.65
N VAL A 207 12.62 -13.85 8.75
CA VAL A 207 11.59 -12.80 8.73
C VAL A 207 10.22 -13.41 8.47
N LEU A 208 9.29 -13.22 9.41
CA LEU A 208 7.95 -13.81 9.45
C LEU A 208 6.90 -12.81 8.92
N ASN A 209 6.87 -11.61 9.49
CA ASN A 209 6.01 -10.51 9.05
C ASN A 209 6.60 -9.16 9.50
N TRP A 210 6.03 -8.04 9.08
CA TRP A 210 6.37 -6.71 9.59
C TRP A 210 5.20 -5.73 9.45
N TYR A 211 5.24 -4.62 10.20
CA TYR A 211 4.28 -3.53 10.07
C TYR A 211 4.95 -2.17 10.32
N ILE A 212 4.59 -1.17 9.53
CA ILE A 212 5.18 0.18 9.55
C ILE A 212 4.15 1.17 10.10
N ALA A 213 4.50 1.84 11.19
CA ALA A 213 3.66 2.85 11.82
C ALA A 213 4.54 3.82 12.63
N ASP A 214 3.94 4.92 13.08
CA ASP A 214 4.49 5.83 14.09
C ASP A 214 4.13 5.24 15.47
N TYR A 215 5.03 4.47 16.07
CA TYR A 215 4.78 3.70 17.30
C TYR A 215 5.07 4.49 18.57
N ASP A 216 5.98 5.46 18.54
CA ASP A 216 6.27 6.35 19.69
C ASP A 216 5.65 7.76 19.58
N ASN A 217 4.97 8.06 18.48
CA ASN A 217 4.21 9.30 18.23
C ASN A 217 5.11 10.55 18.13
N ASP A 218 6.31 10.40 17.55
CA ASP A 218 7.22 11.51 17.22
C ASP A 218 6.93 12.16 15.84
N GLY A 219 6.23 11.43 14.95
CA GLY A 219 5.81 11.87 13.63
C GLY A 219 6.64 11.34 12.45
N GLU A 220 7.69 10.54 12.70
CA GLU A 220 8.35 9.70 11.70
C GLU A 220 7.74 8.27 11.71
N GLU A 221 8.36 7.29 11.06
CA GLU A 221 7.83 5.92 10.97
C GLU A 221 8.88 4.90 11.44
N GLU A 222 8.47 3.93 12.26
CA GLU A 222 9.27 2.77 12.66
C GLU A 222 8.78 1.49 11.96
N LEU A 223 9.69 0.53 11.88
CA LEU A 223 9.45 -0.78 11.31
C LEU A 223 9.52 -1.82 12.42
N LEU A 224 8.35 -2.35 12.80
CA LEU A 224 8.25 -3.54 13.63
C LEU A 224 8.38 -4.78 12.74
N VAL A 225 9.33 -5.66 13.06
CA VAL A 225 9.55 -6.94 12.36
C VAL A 225 9.34 -8.09 13.33
N LEU A 226 8.64 -9.12 12.87
CA LEU A 226 8.50 -10.41 13.55
C LEU A 226 9.49 -11.38 12.93
N THR A 227 10.36 -11.99 13.74
CA THR A 227 11.38 -12.94 13.27
C THR A 227 11.29 -14.26 14.02
N LEU A 228 11.30 -15.38 13.29
CA LEU A 228 11.25 -16.72 13.86
C LEU A 228 12.68 -17.28 14.06
N ASP A 229 13.10 -17.47 15.31
CA ASP A 229 14.20 -18.36 15.65
C ASP A 229 13.66 -19.79 15.84
N ASN A 230 14.45 -20.78 15.43
CA ASN A 230 14.13 -22.20 15.54
C ASN A 230 15.15 -23.00 16.37
N ALA A 231 16.05 -22.28 17.05
CA ALA A 231 17.19 -22.81 17.78
C ALA A 231 17.21 -22.46 19.29
N LYS A 232 16.06 -22.04 19.86
CA LYS A 232 16.00 -21.52 21.23
C LYS A 232 16.01 -22.62 22.29
N GLU A 233 16.95 -22.55 23.22
CA GLU A 233 16.98 -23.41 24.43
C GLU A 233 15.86 -22.97 25.40
N PHE A 234 14.99 -23.91 25.82
CA PHE A 234 13.81 -23.58 26.61
C PHE A 234 13.82 -24.22 28.01
N SER A 235 14.09 -23.41 29.04
CA SER A 235 14.35 -23.86 30.42
C SER A 235 13.13 -24.42 31.18
N GLN A 236 11.96 -24.48 30.55
CA GLN A 236 10.72 -25.04 31.13
C GLN A 236 10.40 -26.44 30.61
N ASP A 237 11.11 -26.91 29.57
CA ASP A 237 11.07 -28.32 29.22
C ASP A 237 11.73 -29.17 30.32
N TYR A 238 11.24 -30.41 30.49
CA TYR A 238 11.82 -31.37 31.45
C TYR A 238 13.18 -31.95 30.99
N ASP A 239 13.60 -31.62 29.78
CA ASP A 239 14.86 -32.04 29.16
C ASP A 239 15.46 -30.84 28.43
N ASP A 240 16.47 -30.22 29.03
CA ASP A 240 17.19 -29.03 28.53
C ASP A 240 17.82 -29.22 27.12
N SER A 241 17.75 -30.43 26.54
CA SER A 241 18.18 -30.70 25.15
C SER A 241 17.07 -30.55 24.10
N ILE A 242 15.81 -30.32 24.51
CA ILE A 242 14.72 -29.96 23.61
C ILE A 242 14.88 -28.51 23.19
N VAL A 243 14.86 -28.29 21.88
CA VAL A 243 14.98 -26.98 21.24
C VAL A 243 13.57 -26.55 20.82
N ARG A 244 13.26 -25.26 20.97
CA ARG A 244 11.96 -24.68 20.64
C ARG A 244 12.09 -23.57 19.60
N ASN A 245 10.96 -23.22 18.99
CA ASN A 245 10.84 -22.06 18.14
C ASN A 245 10.32 -20.86 18.95
N GLU A 246 10.72 -19.67 18.52
CA GLU A 246 10.46 -18.39 19.18
C GLU A 246 10.20 -17.30 18.15
N VAL A 247 9.20 -16.44 18.40
CA VAL A 247 8.96 -15.22 17.62
C VAL A 247 9.46 -14.01 18.39
N ASP A 248 10.56 -13.42 17.92
CA ASP A 248 11.08 -12.16 18.41
C ASP A 248 10.36 -10.97 17.74
N LEU A 249 10.23 -9.88 18.51
CA LEU A 249 9.84 -8.56 18.03
C LEU A 249 11.08 -7.69 17.90
N GLN A 250 11.31 -7.11 16.73
CA GLN A 250 12.44 -6.24 16.44
C GLN A 250 11.94 -4.87 15.98
N MET A 251 12.36 -3.78 16.62
CA MET A 251 12.00 -2.42 16.20
C MET A 251 13.17 -1.70 15.54
N TYR A 252 12.91 -1.14 14.36
CA TYR A 252 13.89 -0.44 13.54
C TYR A 252 13.51 1.02 13.30
N GLU A 253 14.44 1.94 13.59
CA GLU A 253 14.29 3.40 13.43
C GLU A 253 15.26 3.97 12.38
N MET A 254 14.96 5.19 11.91
CA MET A 254 15.80 5.92 10.96
C MET A 254 16.84 6.82 11.65
N GLU A 255 18.07 6.33 11.84
CA GLU A 255 19.16 7.12 12.42
C GLU A 255 20.18 7.60 11.37
N ASP A 256 20.49 8.90 11.35
CA ASP A 256 21.45 9.53 10.41
C ASP A 256 21.17 9.28 8.90
N GLY A 257 19.99 8.75 8.58
CA GLY A 257 19.56 8.36 7.24
C GLY A 257 19.84 6.89 6.87
N GLU A 258 20.13 6.04 7.86
CA GLU A 258 20.19 4.58 7.75
C GLU A 258 19.22 3.95 8.76
N LEU A 259 18.45 2.93 8.34
CA LEU A 259 17.58 2.19 9.24
C LEU A 259 18.39 1.25 10.14
N LYS A 260 18.18 1.29 11.46
CA LYS A 260 18.92 0.51 12.47
C LYS A 260 17.98 -0.18 13.46
N LEU A 261 18.35 -1.38 13.88
CA LEU A 261 17.71 -2.09 14.98
C LEU A 261 17.99 -1.36 16.30
N GLN A 262 16.93 -0.94 16.99
CA GLN A 262 17.02 -0.24 18.28
C GLN A 262 16.71 -1.16 19.45
N ALA A 263 15.62 -1.94 19.33
CA ALA A 263 15.14 -2.80 20.38
C ALA A 263 14.76 -4.18 19.85
N THR A 264 14.98 -5.19 20.68
CA THR A 264 14.47 -6.55 20.49
C THR A 264 13.72 -6.96 21.76
N TYR A 265 12.57 -7.59 21.61
CA TYR A 265 11.79 -8.15 22.71
C TYR A 265 11.44 -9.60 22.41
N GLU A 266 11.67 -10.47 23.39
CA GLU A 266 11.38 -11.91 23.31
C GLU A 266 9.86 -12.11 23.30
N GLY A 267 9.26 -12.26 22.12
CA GLY A 267 7.81 -12.27 21.93
C GLY A 267 7.16 -13.59 22.36
N LEU A 268 6.88 -14.46 21.40
CA LEU A 268 6.17 -15.73 21.64
C LEU A 268 7.16 -16.88 21.78
N ILE A 269 7.06 -17.66 22.87
CA ILE A 269 7.81 -18.89 23.06
C ILE A 269 7.08 -19.80 24.06
N PRO A 270 6.99 -21.12 23.82
CA PRO A 270 7.30 -21.82 22.58
C PRO A 270 6.17 -21.66 21.56
N VAL A 271 6.50 -21.75 20.27
CA VAL A 271 5.53 -21.76 19.15
C VAL A 271 5.82 -22.91 18.18
N LEU A 272 4.89 -23.17 17.26
CA LEU A 272 4.98 -24.13 16.16
C LEU A 272 5.34 -25.53 16.66
N GLY A 273 4.58 -26.01 17.65
CA GLY A 273 4.71 -27.34 18.24
C GLY A 273 5.26 -27.31 19.67
N TYR A 274 4.35 -27.28 20.64
CA TYR A 274 4.60 -27.66 22.04
C TYR A 274 3.36 -28.35 22.63
N GLY A 275 2.19 -27.73 22.45
CA GLY A 275 0.89 -28.27 22.84
C GLY A 275 0.35 -29.34 21.90
N ASP A 276 -0.59 -30.15 22.40
CA ASP A 276 -1.54 -30.92 21.59
C ASP A 276 -2.52 -29.98 20.86
N LYS A 277 -2.78 -28.81 21.46
CA LYS A 277 -3.43 -27.67 20.84
C LYS A 277 -2.62 -26.39 21.11
N GLU A 278 -2.57 -25.51 20.13
CA GLU A 278 -1.82 -24.25 20.13
C GLU A 278 -2.74 -23.11 19.62
N ASP A 279 -2.73 -21.95 20.29
CA ASP A 279 -3.55 -20.79 19.93
C ASP A 279 -2.80 -19.50 20.24
N ASP A 280 -1.90 -19.14 19.32
CA ASP A 280 -0.89 -18.11 19.53
C ASP A 280 -1.09 -16.95 18.55
N GLY A 281 -0.70 -15.73 18.94
CA GLY A 281 -0.83 -14.59 18.03
C GLY A 281 -0.24 -13.29 18.52
N ILE A 282 -0.05 -12.38 17.56
CA ILE A 282 0.43 -11.01 17.76
C ILE A 282 -0.46 -10.08 16.94
N PHE A 283 -0.91 -8.98 17.54
CA PHE A 283 -1.75 -7.98 16.89
C PHE A 283 -1.48 -6.58 17.44
N LEU A 284 -1.92 -5.57 16.70
CA LEU A 284 -1.86 -4.17 17.08
C LEU A 284 -3.25 -3.69 17.51
N LYS A 285 -3.29 -2.94 18.61
CA LYS A 285 -4.49 -2.23 19.08
C LYS A 285 -4.19 -0.76 19.25
N LYS A 286 -5.00 0.10 18.67
CA LYS A 286 -4.89 1.57 18.82
C LYS A 286 -5.92 2.05 19.83
N SER A 287 -5.47 2.84 20.79
CA SER A 287 -6.33 3.56 21.72
C SER A 287 -5.74 4.95 21.97
N ASP A 288 -6.58 5.98 21.86
CA ASP A 288 -6.14 7.37 21.70
C ASP A 288 -5.02 7.50 20.65
N ASP A 289 -3.91 8.17 20.97
CA ASP A 289 -2.74 8.33 20.10
C ASP A 289 -1.61 7.31 20.48
N THR A 290 -1.96 6.09 20.88
CA THR A 290 -1.00 5.05 21.30
C THR A 290 -1.25 3.71 20.59
N ILE A 291 -0.18 3.11 20.06
CA ILE A 291 -0.19 1.77 19.47
C ILE A 291 0.28 0.75 20.52
N TYR A 292 -0.60 -0.17 20.88
CA TYR A 292 -0.32 -1.29 21.76
C TYR A 292 0.01 -2.54 20.92
N ILE A 293 1.17 -3.13 21.14
CA ILE A 293 1.59 -4.40 20.55
C ILE A 293 1.19 -5.50 21.52
N CYS A 294 0.18 -6.27 21.15
CA CYS A 294 -0.47 -7.28 21.98
C CYS A 294 -0.10 -8.67 21.47
N GLY A 295 0.22 -9.61 22.36
CA GLY A 295 0.42 -11.00 21.95
C GLY A 295 0.38 -12.00 23.10
N SER A 296 0.07 -13.25 22.76
CA SER A 296 0.14 -14.39 23.69
C SER A 296 0.37 -15.69 22.94
N CYS A 297 0.97 -16.67 23.62
CA CYS A 297 0.90 -18.07 23.24
C CYS A 297 0.15 -18.88 24.31
N VAL A 298 -0.60 -19.89 23.86
CA VAL A 298 -1.41 -20.80 24.67
C VAL A 298 -1.25 -22.20 24.10
N ASN A 299 -0.57 -23.07 24.85
CA ASN A 299 -0.29 -24.43 24.43
C ASN A 299 -0.89 -25.44 25.42
N ASP A 300 -1.99 -26.09 25.05
CA ASP A 300 -2.67 -27.11 25.88
C ASP A 300 -2.06 -28.50 25.64
N VAL A 301 -1.80 -29.25 26.71
CA VAL A 301 -1.32 -30.64 26.68
C VAL A 301 -2.28 -31.53 27.47
N TYR A 302 -2.94 -32.45 26.76
CA TYR A 302 -3.99 -33.36 27.25
C TYR A 302 -3.84 -34.82 26.77
N MET A 303 -2.99 -35.10 25.77
CA MET A 303 -2.81 -36.42 25.17
C MET A 303 -1.90 -37.34 25.99
N TYR A 304 -0.88 -36.78 26.63
CA TYR A 304 0.10 -37.55 27.43
C TYR A 304 0.36 -36.95 28.82
N ALA A 305 -0.14 -35.75 29.09
CA ALA A 305 -0.10 -35.07 30.37
C ALA A 305 -1.44 -34.32 30.61
N ASN A 306 -1.48 -33.45 31.62
CA ASN A 306 -2.55 -32.48 31.80
C ASN A 306 -1.93 -31.15 32.25
N GLY A 307 -1.95 -30.16 31.38
CA GLY A 307 -1.52 -28.80 31.69
C GLY A 307 -1.52 -27.92 30.46
N THR A 308 -1.45 -26.62 30.68
CA THR A 308 -1.40 -25.59 29.65
C THR A 308 -0.21 -24.70 29.95
N LEU A 309 0.57 -24.36 28.92
CA LEU A 309 1.61 -23.34 29.00
C LEU A 309 1.08 -22.03 28.41
N ILE A 310 1.33 -20.92 29.10
CA ILE A 310 0.98 -19.58 28.62
C ILE A 310 2.16 -18.61 28.72
N LYS A 311 2.25 -17.65 27.79
CA LYS A 311 3.02 -16.40 27.87
C LYS A 311 2.18 -15.28 27.24
N SER A 312 2.27 -14.05 27.73
CA SER A 312 1.61 -12.91 27.09
C SER A 312 2.28 -11.57 27.37
N PHE A 313 1.95 -10.58 26.54
CA PHE A 313 2.39 -9.21 26.68
C PHE A 313 1.39 -8.22 26.09
N VAL A 314 1.34 -7.04 26.72
CA VAL A 314 0.85 -5.79 26.13
C VAL A 314 2.01 -4.80 26.21
N LEU A 315 2.56 -4.40 25.07
CA LEU A 315 3.69 -3.49 24.98
C LEU A 315 3.26 -2.15 24.38
N THR A 316 3.96 -1.08 24.74
CA THR A 316 4.08 0.13 23.91
C THR A 316 5.54 0.30 23.49
N TYR A 317 5.82 1.19 22.54
CA TYR A 317 7.16 1.59 22.18
C TYR A 317 7.37 3.06 22.56
N THR A 318 8.46 3.39 23.26
CA THR A 318 8.76 4.76 23.70
C THR A 318 10.24 4.90 24.03
N ASP A 319 10.84 6.06 23.75
CA ASP A 319 12.25 6.38 24.04
C ASP A 319 13.23 5.31 23.49
N GLY A 320 12.97 4.79 22.28
CA GLY A 320 13.78 3.76 21.63
C GLY A 320 13.69 2.36 22.25
N THR A 321 12.63 2.06 23.03
CA THR A 321 12.51 0.80 23.78
C THR A 321 11.07 0.28 23.88
N PHE A 322 10.92 -1.05 23.92
CA PHE A 322 9.65 -1.68 24.30
C PHE A 322 9.39 -1.50 25.80
N GLN A 323 8.17 -1.11 26.15
CA GLN A 323 7.69 -0.89 27.51
C GLN A 323 6.53 -1.86 27.80
N VAL A 324 6.72 -2.77 28.76
CA VAL A 324 5.68 -3.71 29.19
C VAL A 324 4.63 -2.97 30.01
N GLN A 325 3.38 -3.01 29.56
CA GLN A 325 2.23 -2.40 30.23
C GLN A 325 1.45 -3.43 31.05
N ALA A 326 1.30 -4.65 30.54
CA ALA A 326 0.71 -5.79 31.23
C ALA A 326 1.09 -7.12 30.55
N GLY A 327 0.64 -8.24 31.13
CA GLY A 327 0.79 -9.59 30.58
C GLY A 327 1.69 -10.49 31.44
N GLN A 328 1.78 -11.74 31.02
CA GLN A 328 2.58 -12.78 31.64
C GLN A 328 3.91 -12.94 30.90
N GLU A 329 4.86 -12.04 31.20
CA GLU A 329 6.12 -11.87 30.48
C GLU A 329 6.99 -13.13 30.40
N ASN A 330 6.96 -13.97 31.43
CA ASN A 330 7.67 -15.24 31.45
C ASN A 330 6.65 -16.35 31.19
N PRO A 331 6.95 -17.33 30.31
CA PRO A 331 6.04 -18.46 30.17
C PRO A 331 5.83 -19.16 31.51
N ILE A 332 4.66 -19.73 31.72
CA ILE A 332 4.35 -20.54 32.91
C ILE A 332 3.46 -21.71 32.50
N ALA A 333 3.70 -22.88 33.08
CA ALA A 333 2.93 -24.09 32.85
C ALA A 333 2.12 -24.46 34.09
N GLY A 334 0.81 -24.68 33.93
CA GLY A 334 -0.13 -24.94 35.01
C GLY A 334 -1.31 -25.81 34.58
N SER A 335 -2.17 -26.18 35.54
CA SER A 335 -3.48 -26.80 35.27
C SER A 335 -4.62 -26.09 36.02
N GLU A 336 -4.28 -24.99 36.70
CA GLU A 336 -5.17 -24.04 37.38
C GLU A 336 -4.42 -22.71 37.49
N TRP A 337 -5.15 -21.60 37.50
CA TRP A 337 -4.58 -20.25 37.32
C TRP A 337 -4.96 -19.29 38.45
N SER A 338 -5.49 -19.80 39.57
CA SER A 338 -5.94 -18.95 40.68
C SER A 338 -4.82 -18.16 41.36
N GLY A 339 -3.56 -18.59 41.19
CA GLY A 339 -2.37 -17.86 41.61
C GLY A 339 -2.07 -16.61 40.77
N GLU A 340 -2.49 -16.58 39.51
CA GLU A 340 -2.17 -15.52 38.54
C GLU A 340 -3.23 -14.40 38.51
N ALA A 341 -4.22 -14.45 39.40
CA ALA A 341 -5.33 -13.50 39.47
C ALA A 341 -4.86 -12.03 39.51
N ASP A 342 -3.76 -11.70 40.19
CA ASP A 342 -3.24 -10.33 40.24
C ASP A 342 -2.71 -9.86 38.87
N VAL A 343 -2.08 -10.74 38.08
CA VAL A 343 -1.58 -10.44 36.72
C VAL A 343 -2.74 -10.40 35.72
N ALA A 344 -3.65 -11.38 35.81
CA ALA A 344 -4.87 -11.46 35.02
C ALA A 344 -5.74 -10.20 35.16
N ASN A 345 -5.99 -9.73 36.39
CA ASN A 345 -6.76 -8.51 36.60
C ASN A 345 -6.04 -7.26 36.07
N GLN A 346 -4.71 -7.15 36.24
CA GLN A 346 -3.94 -6.02 35.66
C GLN A 346 -4.02 -5.99 34.13
N MET A 347 -3.90 -7.14 33.48
CA MET A 347 -4.05 -7.26 32.03
C MET A 347 -5.48 -6.93 31.59
N ALA A 348 -6.49 -7.52 32.22
CA ALA A 348 -7.89 -7.28 31.89
C ALA A 348 -8.32 -5.81 32.09
N ASP A 349 -7.86 -5.16 33.17
CA ASP A 349 -8.12 -3.74 33.42
C ASP A 349 -7.52 -2.85 32.32
N LEU A 350 -6.36 -3.21 31.77
CA LEU A 350 -5.77 -2.51 30.61
C LEU A 350 -6.53 -2.84 29.31
N LEU A 351 -6.86 -4.11 29.07
CA LEU A 351 -7.60 -4.54 27.88
C LEU A 351 -8.95 -3.82 27.76
N GLU A 352 -9.70 -3.70 28.86
CA GLU A 352 -10.97 -2.94 28.90
C GLU A 352 -10.77 -1.45 28.56
N GLN A 353 -9.64 -0.84 29.00
CA GLN A 353 -9.31 0.55 28.67
C GLN A 353 -8.93 0.76 27.20
N ILE A 354 -8.25 -0.20 26.56
CA ILE A 354 -7.82 -0.12 25.15
C ILE A 354 -8.85 -0.71 24.16
N GLY A 355 -10.07 -0.99 24.62
CA GLY A 355 -11.17 -1.43 23.75
C GLY A 355 -11.14 -2.92 23.39
N LEU A 356 -10.69 -3.77 24.32
CA LEU A 356 -10.70 -5.24 24.26
C LEU A 356 -11.48 -5.86 25.46
N PRO A 357 -12.78 -5.53 25.65
CA PRO A 357 -13.54 -5.91 26.85
C PRO A 357 -13.95 -7.40 26.91
N LYS A 358 -14.16 -8.09 25.78
CA LYS A 358 -14.50 -9.52 25.77
C LYS A 358 -13.30 -10.37 26.18
N ASP A 359 -12.12 -10.02 25.67
CA ASP A 359 -10.86 -10.64 26.09
C ASP A 359 -10.62 -10.37 27.59
N ALA A 360 -10.85 -9.13 28.07
CA ALA A 360 -10.78 -8.78 29.49
C ALA A 360 -11.72 -9.61 30.39
N ASP A 361 -12.98 -9.78 29.99
CA ASP A 361 -13.97 -10.56 30.74
C ASP A 361 -13.61 -12.05 30.81
N TRP A 362 -13.06 -12.62 29.72
CA TRP A 362 -12.54 -13.99 29.72
C TRP A 362 -11.37 -14.16 30.69
N ILE A 363 -10.35 -13.29 30.61
CA ILE A 363 -9.18 -13.30 31.50
C ILE A 363 -9.60 -13.24 32.98
N ARG A 364 -10.62 -12.44 33.32
CA ARG A 364 -11.17 -12.35 34.69
C ARG A 364 -11.96 -13.60 35.12
N SER A 365 -12.47 -14.38 34.17
CA SER A 365 -13.30 -15.56 34.45
C SER A 365 -12.49 -16.81 34.81
N ASP A 366 -11.35 -17.02 34.15
CA ASP A 366 -10.47 -18.18 34.33
C ASP A 366 -9.15 -17.83 35.07
N ASN A 367 -8.80 -16.54 35.16
CA ASN A 367 -7.52 -16.01 35.64
C ASN A 367 -6.33 -16.33 34.73
N MET A 368 -6.56 -16.64 33.44
CA MET A 368 -5.50 -16.83 32.45
C MET A 368 -5.19 -15.48 31.78
N PRO A 369 -4.04 -14.84 32.04
CA PRO A 369 -3.62 -13.60 31.36
C PRO A 369 -3.21 -13.86 29.90
N VAL A 370 -4.16 -14.18 29.01
CA VAL A 370 -3.91 -14.47 27.58
C VAL A 370 -5.04 -13.95 26.71
N PHE A 371 -4.76 -13.71 25.43
CA PHE A 371 -5.79 -13.35 24.47
C PHE A 371 -6.56 -14.60 24.03
N ARG A 372 -7.87 -14.44 23.90
CA ARG A 372 -8.79 -15.36 23.19
C ARG A 372 -9.15 -14.83 21.80
N PHE A 373 -8.68 -13.63 21.45
CA PHE A 373 -8.87 -12.98 20.15
C PHE A 373 -10.36 -12.78 19.82
N MET A 374 -11.13 -12.40 20.85
CA MET A 374 -12.60 -12.25 20.82
C MET A 374 -13.03 -10.84 20.40
N ASP A 375 -12.17 -9.85 20.65
CA ASP A 375 -12.33 -8.47 20.23
C ASP A 375 -11.55 -8.15 18.94
N GLN A 376 -12.00 -7.11 18.25
CA GLN A 376 -11.40 -6.67 16.99
C GLN A 376 -10.07 -5.94 17.23
N ALA A 377 -8.98 -6.55 16.75
CA ALA A 377 -7.69 -5.90 16.52
C ALA A 377 -7.79 -4.85 15.40
N ASP A 378 -6.93 -3.83 15.43
CA ASP A 378 -6.80 -2.89 14.32
C ASP A 378 -5.96 -3.51 13.19
N HIS A 379 -4.89 -4.24 13.52
CA HIS A 379 -4.14 -5.10 12.59
C HIS A 379 -3.74 -6.40 13.27
N THR A 380 -3.92 -7.54 12.61
CA THR A 380 -3.38 -8.81 13.11
C THR A 380 -2.07 -9.11 12.38
N LEU A 381 -0.98 -9.34 13.13
CA LEU A 381 0.35 -9.56 12.54
C LEU A 381 0.70 -11.05 12.43
N LEU A 382 0.22 -11.87 13.36
CA LEU A 382 0.45 -13.31 13.39
C LEU A 382 -0.72 -14.01 14.08
N ARG A 383 -1.14 -15.15 13.51
CA ARG A 383 -1.90 -16.19 14.20
C ARG A 383 -1.27 -17.54 13.90
N ILE A 384 -1.14 -18.37 14.93
CA ILE A 384 -0.74 -19.77 14.82
C ILE A 384 -1.82 -20.58 15.52
N HIS A 385 -2.33 -21.59 14.82
CA HIS A 385 -3.24 -22.58 15.38
C HIS A 385 -2.62 -23.97 15.23
N GLY A 386 -2.67 -24.74 16.30
CA GLY A 386 -2.31 -26.16 16.31
C GLY A 386 -3.45 -26.99 16.90
N GLU A 387 -3.73 -28.15 16.34
CA GLU A 387 -4.72 -29.09 16.89
C GLU A 387 -4.29 -30.55 16.62
N ASN A 388 -4.51 -31.43 17.59
CA ASN A 388 -4.24 -32.86 17.44
C ASN A 388 -5.21 -33.52 16.45
N GLU A 389 -4.68 -34.09 15.37
CA GLU A 389 -5.42 -34.96 14.46
C GLU A 389 -5.11 -36.44 14.74
N GLY A 390 -6.16 -37.17 15.13
CA GLY A 390 -6.20 -38.64 15.07
C GLY A 390 -5.51 -39.41 16.21
N GLY A 391 -5.20 -38.77 17.34
CA GLY A 391 -4.59 -39.44 18.48
C GLY A 391 -5.54 -40.33 19.31
N ASP A 392 -4.99 -41.42 19.85
CA ASP A 392 -5.58 -42.29 20.87
C ASP A 392 -4.63 -42.42 22.07
N PRO A 393 -4.87 -41.69 23.18
CA PRO A 393 -4.00 -41.71 24.35
C PRO A 393 -4.04 -43.07 25.07
N TYR A 394 -5.14 -43.83 24.97
CA TYR A 394 -5.23 -45.15 25.59
C TYR A 394 -4.36 -46.17 24.85
N ALA A 395 -4.36 -46.14 23.52
CA ALA A 395 -3.44 -46.94 22.71
C ALA A 395 -1.97 -46.60 23.02
N TYR A 396 -1.65 -45.33 23.28
CA TYR A 396 -0.33 -44.95 23.79
C TYR A 396 -0.04 -45.58 25.17
N PHE A 397 -0.92 -45.45 26.15
CA PHE A 397 -0.68 -46.01 27.49
C PHE A 397 -0.57 -47.55 27.51
N ASP A 398 -1.26 -48.26 26.61
CA ASP A 398 -1.18 -49.72 26.48
C ASP A 398 0.10 -50.21 25.78
N THR A 399 0.65 -49.44 24.83
CA THR A 399 1.74 -49.89 23.94
C THR A 399 3.08 -49.17 24.16
N GLY A 400 3.03 -47.93 24.64
CA GLY A 400 4.14 -46.99 24.67
C GLY A 400 4.55 -46.45 23.29
N ASP A 401 3.80 -46.69 22.22
CA ASP A 401 4.11 -46.19 20.87
C ASP A 401 3.60 -44.76 20.68
N VAL A 402 4.50 -43.78 20.61
CA VAL A 402 4.13 -42.36 20.47
C VAL A 402 3.38 -42.04 19.17
N SER A 403 3.47 -42.88 18.14
CA SER A 403 2.67 -42.69 16.92
C SER A 403 1.16 -42.86 17.17
N ALA A 404 0.78 -43.53 18.27
CA ALA A 404 -0.62 -43.60 18.71
C ALA A 404 -1.15 -42.25 19.21
N LEU A 405 -0.30 -41.29 19.57
CA LEU A 405 -0.73 -39.94 19.96
C LEU A 405 -1.15 -39.08 18.76
N GLY A 406 -0.99 -39.56 17.52
CA GLY A 406 -1.40 -38.85 16.31
C GLY A 406 -0.35 -37.85 15.83
N LYS A 407 -0.80 -36.70 15.31
CA LYS A 407 0.03 -35.56 14.92
C LYS A 407 -0.67 -34.27 15.31
N VAL A 408 0.09 -33.21 15.56
CA VAL A 408 -0.48 -31.86 15.69
C VAL A 408 -0.36 -31.20 14.33
N LYS A 409 -1.48 -30.76 13.76
CA LYS A 409 -1.51 -30.03 12.49
C LYS A 409 -1.48 -28.54 12.78
N LEU A 410 -0.60 -27.81 12.11
CA LEU A 410 -0.44 -26.37 12.28
C LEU A 410 -1.04 -25.59 11.10
N GLU A 411 -1.60 -24.43 11.42
CA GLU A 411 -1.99 -23.39 10.47
C GLU A 411 -1.34 -22.08 10.92
N ILE A 412 -0.54 -21.44 10.05
CA ILE A 412 0.10 -20.15 10.32
C ILE A 412 -0.51 -19.11 9.39
N LYS A 413 -0.93 -17.97 9.94
CA LYS A 413 -1.44 -16.83 9.18
C LYS A 413 -0.69 -15.56 9.58
N TYR A 414 -0.24 -14.82 8.58
CA TYR A 414 0.48 -13.54 8.70
C TYR A 414 0.28 -12.71 7.43
N GLY A 415 0.70 -11.45 7.45
CA GLY A 415 0.40 -10.45 6.41
C GLY A 415 -0.84 -9.62 6.72
N ASP A 416 -1.47 -9.04 5.69
CA ASP A 416 -2.62 -8.14 5.79
C ASP A 416 -3.92 -8.91 6.13
N MET A 417 -3.99 -9.35 7.39
CA MET A 417 -5.13 -10.06 7.97
C MET A 417 -6.19 -9.07 8.44
N GLN A 418 -7.03 -8.64 7.50
CA GLN A 418 -8.26 -7.90 7.79
C GLN A 418 -9.12 -8.70 8.79
N PRO A 419 -9.76 -8.01 9.77
CA PRO A 419 -10.39 -8.66 10.91
C PRO A 419 -11.51 -9.62 10.50
N GLN A 420 -11.35 -10.90 10.84
CA GLN A 420 -12.39 -11.90 10.63
C GLN A 420 -13.54 -11.65 11.61
N TYR A 421 -14.73 -11.39 11.07
CA TYR A 421 -15.97 -11.36 11.84
C TYR A 421 -16.24 -12.76 12.39
N ILE A 422 -15.96 -12.98 13.68
CA ILE A 422 -16.52 -14.11 14.41
C ILE A 422 -17.99 -13.77 14.69
N SER A 423 -18.89 -14.42 13.96
CA SER A 423 -20.33 -14.32 14.20
C SER A 423 -20.68 -14.89 15.58
N ASP A 424 -21.27 -14.05 16.42
CA ASP A 424 -21.63 -14.33 17.82
C ASP A 424 -22.90 -15.22 17.90
N ASP A 425 -22.77 -16.45 17.41
CA ASP A 425 -23.89 -17.37 17.16
C ASP A 425 -23.68 -18.70 17.91
N THR A 426 -23.58 -18.66 19.25
CA THR A 426 -23.76 -19.84 20.15
C THR A 426 -24.20 -19.48 21.57
N LEU A 427 -25.19 -18.60 21.74
CA LEU A 427 -25.97 -18.52 22.98
C LEU A 427 -27.47 -18.51 22.69
N GLU A 428 -28.11 -19.66 22.96
CA GLU A 428 -29.58 -19.78 22.96
C GLU A 428 -30.17 -18.97 24.13
N ASP A 429 -31.06 -18.02 23.86
CA ASP A 429 -32.27 -17.87 24.67
C ASP A 429 -33.45 -17.33 23.83
N ASP A 430 -34.65 -17.81 24.15
CA ASP A 430 -35.87 -17.67 23.37
C ASP A 430 -36.80 -16.60 23.99
N SER A 431 -37.00 -15.47 23.29
CA SER A 431 -38.34 -14.83 23.31
C SER A 431 -38.55 -13.77 22.22
N SER A 432 -39.65 -13.93 21.49
CA SER A 432 -40.17 -12.98 20.51
C SER A 432 -40.66 -11.66 21.12
N THR A 433 -40.56 -10.55 20.40
CA THR A 433 -41.74 -9.75 19.98
C THR A 433 -41.43 -8.78 18.83
N ALA A 434 -42.47 -8.34 18.12
CA ALA A 434 -42.35 -7.82 16.75
C ALA A 434 -42.17 -6.29 16.61
N GLN A 435 -41.28 -5.93 15.66
CA GLN A 435 -41.34 -4.83 14.67
C GLN A 435 -42.12 -3.54 14.96
N THR A 436 -41.47 -2.40 14.67
CA THR A 436 -41.94 -1.40 13.66
C THR A 436 -40.76 -0.47 13.27
N PRO A 437 -40.78 0.28 12.14
CA PRO A 437 -39.58 0.36 11.28
C PRO A 437 -39.05 1.77 10.95
N SER A 438 -37.97 1.74 10.16
CA SER A 438 -37.31 2.83 9.40
C SER A 438 -36.17 3.60 10.09
N GLN A 439 -34.95 3.30 9.66
CA GLN A 439 -34.06 4.27 9.02
C GLN A 439 -33.43 3.58 7.78
N ASN A 440 -33.00 4.36 6.78
CA ASN A 440 -32.44 3.82 5.54
C ASN A 440 -31.10 3.13 5.80
N SER A 441 -31.07 1.80 5.80
CA SER A 441 -29.85 1.03 5.59
C SER A 441 -29.44 1.11 4.12
N ALA A 442 -28.15 1.03 3.84
CA ALA A 442 -27.66 0.72 2.50
C ALA A 442 -28.19 -0.66 2.06
N PRO A 443 -28.22 -0.97 0.75
CA PRO A 443 -28.53 -2.32 0.29
C PRO A 443 -27.54 -3.32 0.89
N ASP A 444 -28.05 -4.42 1.42
CA ASP A 444 -27.25 -5.57 1.84
C ASP A 444 -26.84 -6.34 0.56
N TYR A 445 -25.70 -5.94 -0.02
CA TYR A 445 -25.18 -6.53 -1.25
C TYR A 445 -24.78 -7.99 -1.05
N TYR A 446 -24.42 -8.42 0.17
CA TYR A 446 -24.15 -9.82 0.47
C TYR A 446 -25.40 -10.68 0.30
N THR A 447 -26.53 -10.28 0.91
CA THR A 447 -27.81 -10.98 0.74
C THR A 447 -28.34 -10.91 -0.70
N LEU A 448 -28.09 -9.80 -1.42
CA LEU A 448 -28.67 -9.55 -2.73
C LEU A 448 -27.86 -10.15 -3.91
N TYR A 449 -26.53 -10.18 -3.81
CA TYR A 449 -25.63 -10.70 -4.85
C TYR A 449 -24.88 -11.97 -4.45
N GLY A 450 -24.71 -12.26 -3.15
CA GLY A 450 -23.84 -13.35 -2.68
C GLY A 450 -24.21 -14.73 -3.20
N GLY A 451 -25.50 -14.98 -3.49
CA GLY A 451 -25.96 -16.23 -4.11
C GLY A 451 -25.60 -16.36 -5.59
N LEU A 452 -25.47 -15.26 -6.34
CA LEU A 452 -25.01 -15.29 -7.73
C LEU A 452 -23.54 -15.72 -7.82
N LEU A 453 -22.72 -15.25 -6.87
CA LEU A 453 -21.32 -15.67 -6.74
C LEU A 453 -21.20 -17.17 -6.42
N ASP A 454 -22.07 -17.70 -5.55
CA ASP A 454 -22.11 -19.14 -5.24
C ASP A 454 -22.51 -19.98 -6.46
N GLU A 455 -23.50 -19.53 -7.23
CA GLU A 455 -23.93 -20.19 -8.48
C GLU A 455 -22.79 -20.23 -9.50
N VAL A 456 -22.06 -19.12 -9.68
CA VAL A 456 -20.91 -19.06 -10.60
C VAL A 456 -19.74 -19.92 -10.12
N ASN A 457 -19.39 -19.87 -8.83
CA ASN A 457 -18.35 -20.73 -8.26
C ASN A 457 -18.69 -22.22 -8.45
N ALA A 458 -19.95 -22.61 -8.21
CA ALA A 458 -20.40 -23.99 -8.39
C ALA A 458 -20.45 -24.44 -9.87
N ALA A 459 -20.73 -23.53 -10.81
CA ALA A 459 -20.86 -23.84 -12.24
C ALA A 459 -19.51 -23.80 -12.99
N TYR A 460 -18.62 -22.89 -12.60
CA TYR A 460 -17.43 -22.50 -13.37
C TYR A 460 -16.11 -22.54 -12.58
N GLY A 461 -16.16 -22.59 -11.25
CA GLY A 461 -15.01 -22.68 -10.36
C GLY A 461 -14.50 -21.32 -9.84
N GLU A 462 -13.62 -21.42 -8.84
CA GLU A 462 -13.13 -20.33 -8.00
C GLU A 462 -12.41 -19.18 -8.73
N TYR A 463 -11.89 -19.43 -9.93
CA TYR A 463 -11.09 -18.47 -10.71
C TYR A 463 -11.90 -17.39 -11.44
N ASN A 464 -13.23 -17.42 -11.35
CA ASN A 464 -14.09 -16.34 -11.85
C ASN A 464 -14.01 -15.12 -10.92
N TYR A 465 -14.03 -13.93 -11.50
CA TYR A 465 -13.89 -12.67 -10.76
C TYR A 465 -15.20 -11.87 -10.73
N TYR A 466 -15.34 -10.95 -9.78
CA TYR A 466 -16.41 -9.95 -9.80
C TYR A 466 -15.88 -8.57 -9.42
N TYR A 467 -16.61 -7.54 -9.83
CA TYR A 467 -16.42 -6.15 -9.41
C TYR A 467 -17.73 -5.57 -8.91
N ILE A 468 -17.69 -4.59 -8.00
CA ILE A 468 -18.90 -3.95 -7.48
C ILE A 468 -18.74 -2.42 -7.37
N TYR A 469 -19.52 -1.68 -8.16
CA TYR A 469 -19.36 -0.22 -8.29
C TYR A 469 -20.67 0.46 -8.65
N ASP A 470 -20.92 1.66 -8.12
CA ASP A 470 -22.06 2.51 -8.48
C ASP A 470 -21.77 3.18 -9.83
N ILE A 471 -22.20 2.57 -10.93
CA ILE A 471 -21.78 2.98 -12.28
C ILE A 471 -22.50 4.26 -12.70
N ASP A 472 -23.77 4.44 -12.31
CA ASP A 472 -24.60 5.57 -12.74
C ASP A 472 -24.87 6.66 -11.68
N ASN A 473 -24.23 6.53 -10.51
CA ASN A 473 -24.23 7.45 -9.36
C ASN A 473 -25.62 7.63 -8.74
N ASP A 474 -26.45 6.58 -8.74
CA ASP A 474 -27.79 6.61 -8.13
C ASP A 474 -27.79 6.19 -6.64
N GLY A 475 -26.66 5.65 -6.14
CA GLY A 475 -26.47 5.17 -4.77
C GLY A 475 -26.59 3.65 -4.62
N VAL A 476 -26.88 2.91 -5.69
CA VAL A 476 -26.83 1.45 -5.78
C VAL A 476 -25.52 1.05 -6.47
N LYS A 477 -24.84 0.02 -5.95
CA LYS A 477 -23.69 -0.57 -6.64
C LYS A 477 -24.16 -1.67 -7.61
N GLU A 478 -23.76 -1.59 -8.86
CA GLU A 478 -23.85 -2.69 -9.82
C GLU A 478 -22.81 -3.76 -9.52
N LEU A 479 -23.18 -5.02 -9.75
CA LEU A 479 -22.27 -6.16 -9.81
C LEU A 479 -21.87 -6.40 -11.27
N LEU A 480 -20.57 -6.51 -11.54
CA LEU A 480 -20.04 -7.10 -12.78
C LEU A 480 -19.47 -8.48 -12.44
N LEU A 481 -20.18 -9.55 -12.80
CA LEU A 481 -19.85 -10.94 -12.46
C LEU A 481 -19.29 -11.67 -13.68
N GLN A 482 -18.08 -12.22 -13.57
CA GLN A 482 -17.47 -13.01 -14.65
C GLN A 482 -18.08 -14.41 -14.68
N GLU A 483 -18.41 -14.90 -15.88
CA GLU A 483 -18.80 -16.29 -16.12
C GLU A 483 -17.99 -16.86 -17.29
N GLY A 484 -17.42 -18.06 -17.12
CA GLY A 484 -16.80 -18.85 -18.18
C GLY A 484 -15.84 -19.90 -17.64
N THR A 485 -15.26 -20.72 -18.52
CA THR A 485 -14.34 -21.80 -18.15
C THR A 485 -12.88 -21.48 -18.46
N CYS A 486 -12.63 -20.46 -19.28
CA CYS A 486 -11.31 -20.02 -19.70
C CYS A 486 -11.35 -18.60 -20.29
N GLU A 487 -10.18 -18.03 -20.57
CA GLU A 487 -10.00 -16.72 -21.20
C GLU A 487 -10.83 -16.52 -22.49
N ALA A 488 -11.05 -17.60 -23.26
CA ALA A 488 -11.71 -17.56 -24.56
C ALA A 488 -13.25 -17.54 -24.49
N ASP A 489 -13.86 -17.91 -23.35
CA ASP A 489 -15.32 -17.89 -23.15
C ASP A 489 -15.77 -16.93 -22.03
N TYR A 490 -14.87 -16.35 -21.23
CA TYR A 490 -15.22 -15.36 -20.20
C TYR A 490 -16.05 -14.19 -20.75
N GLN A 491 -17.18 -13.92 -20.08
CA GLN A 491 -18.02 -12.72 -20.22
C GLN A 491 -18.24 -12.10 -18.83
N TYR A 492 -18.55 -10.81 -18.76
CA TYR A 492 -19.08 -10.16 -17.55
C TYR A 492 -20.57 -9.88 -17.69
N TYR A 493 -21.35 -10.38 -16.75
CA TYR A 493 -22.77 -10.14 -16.60
C TYR A 493 -22.98 -9.00 -15.60
N ILE A 494 -23.73 -7.98 -16.01
CA ILE A 494 -23.96 -6.77 -15.21
C ILE A 494 -25.33 -6.88 -14.55
N TYR A 495 -25.37 -6.70 -13.22
CA TYR A 495 -26.59 -6.69 -12.41
C TYR A 495 -26.68 -5.38 -11.62
N THR A 496 -27.89 -4.89 -11.39
CA THR A 496 -28.21 -3.83 -10.42
C THR A 496 -29.25 -4.36 -9.41
N ILE A 497 -29.71 -3.53 -8.47
CA ILE A 497 -30.77 -3.88 -7.52
C ILE A 497 -32.02 -3.03 -7.81
N GLU A 498 -33.09 -3.69 -8.28
CA GLU A 498 -34.42 -3.07 -8.37
C GLU A 498 -35.38 -3.73 -7.37
N ASN A 499 -36.13 -2.92 -6.62
CA ASN A 499 -37.17 -3.38 -5.69
C ASN A 499 -36.71 -4.42 -4.64
N GLY A 500 -35.42 -4.43 -4.28
CA GLY A 500 -34.85 -5.36 -3.30
C GLY A 500 -34.52 -6.75 -3.85
N ALA A 501 -34.25 -6.85 -5.16
CA ALA A 501 -33.71 -8.06 -5.79
C ALA A 501 -32.65 -7.70 -6.84
N ALA A 502 -31.68 -8.58 -7.06
CA ALA A 502 -30.72 -8.45 -8.15
C ALA A 502 -31.43 -8.61 -9.51
N VAL A 503 -31.15 -7.70 -10.44
CA VAL A 503 -31.71 -7.64 -11.79
C VAL A 503 -30.60 -7.55 -12.80
N TYR A 504 -30.53 -8.54 -13.69
CA TYR A 504 -29.62 -8.55 -14.84
C TYR A 504 -29.95 -7.41 -15.82
N LEU A 505 -28.91 -6.70 -16.25
CA LEU A 505 -28.98 -5.57 -17.18
C LEU A 505 -28.48 -5.93 -18.59
N ASP A 506 -27.22 -6.37 -18.70
CA ASP A 506 -26.56 -6.69 -19.98
C ASP A 506 -25.30 -7.57 -19.77
N THR A 507 -24.70 -8.06 -20.86
CA THR A 507 -23.46 -8.84 -20.85
C THR A 507 -22.41 -8.18 -21.75
N ILE A 508 -21.16 -8.13 -21.30
CA ILE A 508 -20.00 -7.61 -22.05
C ILE A 508 -18.86 -8.65 -22.12
N PRO A 509 -17.95 -8.57 -23.11
CA PRO A 509 -16.82 -9.49 -23.22
C PRO A 509 -15.92 -9.45 -21.96
N GLY A 510 -15.35 -10.60 -21.55
CA GLY A 510 -14.60 -10.71 -20.29
C GLY A 510 -13.19 -11.33 -20.36
N GLY A 511 -12.70 -11.67 -21.56
CA GLY A 511 -11.31 -12.11 -21.74
C GLY A 511 -10.32 -11.01 -21.33
N HIS A 512 -9.30 -11.38 -20.54
CA HIS A 512 -8.25 -10.52 -19.96
C HIS A 512 -8.71 -9.09 -19.62
N THR A 513 -9.74 -8.98 -18.79
CA THR A 513 -10.42 -7.72 -18.52
C THR A 513 -10.05 -7.14 -17.16
N MET A 514 -9.82 -5.83 -17.11
CA MET A 514 -9.76 -5.01 -15.89
C MET A 514 -10.70 -3.81 -16.03
N PHE A 515 -11.35 -3.40 -14.94
CA PHE A 515 -12.20 -2.21 -14.93
C PHE A 515 -11.60 -1.07 -14.09
N TYR A 516 -11.85 0.16 -14.51
CA TYR A 516 -11.38 1.38 -13.86
C TYR A 516 -12.47 2.48 -13.81
N GLU A 517 -12.37 3.42 -12.88
CA GLU A 517 -13.25 4.60 -12.81
C GLU A 517 -13.09 5.49 -14.05
N ASP A 518 -14.17 5.93 -14.72
CA ASP A 518 -14.06 6.98 -15.77
C ASP A 518 -14.15 8.39 -15.20
N ALA A 519 -13.10 8.81 -14.50
CA ALA A 519 -12.94 10.17 -13.95
C ALA A 519 -12.93 11.31 -15.00
N LYS A 520 -13.15 11.02 -16.30
CA LYS A 520 -13.27 11.99 -17.40
C LYS A 520 -14.54 11.81 -18.25
N GLY A 521 -15.40 10.86 -17.92
CA GLY A 521 -16.65 10.56 -18.63
C GLY A 521 -17.64 11.72 -18.55
N GLY A 522 -18.27 12.07 -19.69
CA GLY A 522 -19.06 13.30 -19.86
C GLY A 522 -20.36 13.42 -19.07
N SER A 523 -20.67 12.47 -18.19
CA SER A 523 -21.88 12.44 -17.35
C SER A 523 -21.67 11.90 -15.94
N GLY A 524 -20.49 11.36 -15.59
CA GLY A 524 -20.27 10.61 -14.34
C GLY A 524 -20.68 9.13 -14.41
N ASN A 525 -21.70 8.82 -15.22
CA ASN A 525 -22.35 7.52 -15.28
C ASN A 525 -21.61 6.44 -16.10
N SER A 526 -20.31 6.25 -15.88
CA SER A 526 -19.49 5.35 -16.70
C SER A 526 -18.22 4.84 -16.03
N ILE A 527 -17.80 3.64 -16.44
CA ILE A 527 -16.52 3.01 -16.12
C ILE A 527 -15.71 2.76 -17.40
N LEU A 528 -14.41 2.51 -17.26
CA LEU A 528 -13.53 2.08 -18.34
C LEU A 528 -13.27 0.58 -18.22
N GLN A 529 -13.38 -0.13 -19.35
CA GLN A 529 -12.96 -1.51 -19.52
C GLN A 529 -11.63 -1.53 -20.30
N LEU A 530 -10.58 -2.07 -19.71
CA LEU A 530 -9.40 -2.55 -20.41
C LEU A 530 -9.63 -4.01 -20.81
N GLN A 531 -9.28 -4.38 -22.04
CA GLN A 531 -9.01 -5.76 -22.44
C GLN A 531 -7.60 -5.84 -23.02
N GLY A 532 -6.76 -6.74 -22.52
CA GLY A 532 -5.34 -6.82 -22.90
C GLY A 532 -4.85 -8.25 -23.18
N HIS A 533 -4.41 -8.54 -24.40
CA HIS A 533 -3.91 -9.88 -24.76
C HIS A 533 -2.72 -9.80 -25.73
N MET A 534 -1.65 -10.54 -25.42
CA MET A 534 -0.47 -10.73 -26.29
C MET A 534 0.16 -9.44 -26.85
N GLY A 535 0.20 -8.37 -26.05
CA GLY A 535 0.77 -7.07 -26.47
C GLY A 535 -0.21 -6.22 -27.28
N TYR A 536 -1.52 -6.47 -27.15
CA TYR A 536 -2.58 -5.68 -27.75
C TYR A 536 -3.54 -5.22 -26.66
N GLU A 537 -3.93 -3.94 -26.68
CA GLU A 537 -4.92 -3.41 -25.74
C GLU A 537 -6.11 -2.76 -26.45
N MET A 538 -7.28 -2.91 -25.82
CA MET A 538 -8.53 -2.25 -26.17
C MET A 538 -9.07 -1.55 -24.92
N ILE A 539 -9.42 -0.27 -25.04
CA ILE A 539 -10.04 0.52 -23.98
C ILE A 539 -11.42 0.93 -24.44
N SER A 540 -12.45 0.44 -23.75
CA SER A 540 -13.85 0.81 -23.97
C SER A 540 -14.42 1.56 -22.78
N ARG A 541 -15.30 2.52 -23.01
CA ARG A 541 -16.17 3.10 -21.99
C ARG A 541 -17.45 2.28 -21.90
N ILE A 542 -17.80 1.83 -20.71
CA ILE A 542 -19.10 1.24 -20.39
C ILE A 542 -19.92 2.31 -19.69
N THR A 543 -21.05 2.68 -20.26
CA THR A 543 -21.95 3.72 -19.72
C THR A 543 -23.28 3.09 -19.36
N LEU A 544 -23.70 3.22 -18.09
CA LEU A 544 -25.02 2.85 -17.62
C LEU A 544 -25.91 4.10 -17.57
N ASN A 545 -27.12 4.03 -18.12
CA ASN A 545 -28.09 5.13 -18.01
C ASN A 545 -29.52 4.59 -17.99
N ASN A 546 -30.21 4.72 -16.85
CA ASN A 546 -31.59 4.26 -16.67
C ASN A 546 -31.76 2.76 -17.03
N GLY A 547 -30.93 1.90 -16.41
CA GLY A 547 -30.96 0.45 -16.63
C GLY A 547 -30.55 0.00 -18.04
N LYS A 548 -29.79 0.82 -18.79
CA LYS A 548 -29.25 0.47 -20.11
C LYS A 548 -27.75 0.64 -20.15
N VAL A 549 -27.06 -0.47 -20.40
CA VAL A 549 -25.62 -0.51 -20.67
C VAL A 549 -25.36 -0.09 -22.12
N SER A 550 -24.23 0.55 -22.36
CA SER A 550 -23.75 0.89 -23.70
C SER A 550 -22.22 0.99 -23.73
N THR A 551 -21.61 0.47 -24.80
CA THR A 551 -20.15 0.35 -24.93
C THR A 551 -19.64 1.26 -26.06
N GLU A 552 -18.67 2.13 -25.74
CA GLU A 552 -17.97 3.01 -26.69
C GLU A 552 -16.48 2.65 -26.73
N LEU A 553 -15.96 2.19 -27.86
CA LEU A 553 -14.51 1.99 -28.04
C LEU A 553 -13.78 3.34 -28.03
N LEU A 554 -12.91 3.56 -27.05
CA LEU A 554 -12.12 4.80 -26.91
C LEU A 554 -10.75 4.71 -27.58
N SER A 555 -10.09 3.57 -27.47
CA SER A 555 -8.72 3.34 -27.98
C SER A 555 -8.48 1.86 -28.23
N GLU A 556 -7.64 1.58 -29.22
CA GLU A 556 -7.21 0.23 -29.58
C GLU A 556 -5.78 0.34 -30.14
N ARG A 557 -4.80 -0.40 -29.60
CA ARG A 557 -3.40 -0.36 -30.07
C ARG A 557 -2.60 -1.63 -29.79
N GLU A 558 -1.61 -1.88 -30.64
CA GLU A 558 -0.46 -2.72 -30.33
C GLU A 558 0.49 -1.98 -29.35
N LEU A 559 1.05 -2.71 -28.39
CA LEU A 559 2.04 -2.26 -27.42
C LEU A 559 3.46 -2.59 -27.90
N GLY A 560 4.39 -1.65 -27.75
CA GLY A 560 5.82 -1.89 -27.98
C GLY A 560 6.46 -2.70 -26.86
N GLU A 561 7.71 -3.14 -27.09
CA GLU A 561 8.53 -3.96 -26.15
C GLU A 561 8.71 -3.33 -24.74
N ASN A 562 8.42 -2.04 -24.57
CA ASN A 562 8.51 -1.32 -23.29
C ASN A 562 7.23 -0.55 -22.95
N ASP A 563 6.10 -0.80 -23.64
CA ASP A 563 4.83 -0.16 -23.32
C ASP A 563 4.03 -1.01 -22.32
N GLU A 564 3.59 -0.38 -21.24
CA GLU A 564 2.66 -0.99 -20.27
C GLU A 564 1.21 -0.90 -20.78
N TYR A 565 0.36 -1.84 -20.33
CA TYR A 565 -1.09 -1.77 -20.50
C TYR A 565 -1.66 -0.53 -19.81
N PHE A 566 -2.79 -0.04 -20.31
CA PHE A 566 -3.50 1.09 -19.72
C PHE A 566 -3.86 0.88 -18.25
N ASP A 567 -3.32 1.74 -17.40
CA ASP A 567 -3.76 1.95 -16.02
C ASP A 567 -4.00 3.45 -15.80
N ASN A 568 -5.15 3.81 -15.22
CA ASN A 568 -5.46 5.20 -14.87
C ASN A 568 -5.19 5.54 -13.39
N GLY A 569 -4.85 4.55 -12.56
CA GLY A 569 -4.62 4.65 -11.12
C GLY A 569 -5.88 4.47 -10.25
N PHE A 570 -7.01 4.06 -10.83
CA PHE A 570 -8.31 3.92 -10.17
C PHE A 570 -9.03 2.63 -10.61
N PRO A 571 -8.49 1.43 -10.32
CA PRO A 571 -9.17 0.17 -10.58
C PRO A 571 -10.47 0.08 -9.76
N LEU A 572 -11.49 -0.57 -10.31
CA LEU A 572 -12.72 -0.83 -9.54
C LEU A 572 -12.46 -1.90 -8.46
N PRO A 573 -13.12 -1.82 -7.30
CA PRO A 573 -13.04 -2.86 -6.28
C PRO A 573 -13.69 -4.16 -6.77
N GLY A 574 -13.02 -5.28 -6.53
CA GLY A 574 -13.41 -6.60 -7.00
C GLY A 574 -12.51 -7.71 -6.46
N SER A 575 -12.99 -8.95 -6.49
CA SER A 575 -12.26 -10.14 -6.02
C SER A 575 -12.72 -11.42 -6.74
N SER A 576 -12.15 -12.57 -6.38
CA SER A 576 -12.67 -13.87 -6.84
C SER A 576 -14.07 -14.12 -6.29
N VAL A 577 -14.89 -14.91 -6.98
CA VAL A 577 -16.27 -15.25 -6.52
C VAL A 577 -16.32 -15.97 -5.16
N THR A 578 -15.19 -16.51 -4.69
CA THR A 578 -15.01 -17.08 -3.35
C THR A 578 -14.82 -16.05 -2.24
N ASP A 579 -14.33 -14.84 -2.54
CA ASP A 579 -14.10 -13.76 -1.60
C ASP A 579 -15.20 -12.69 -1.70
N LYS A 580 -16.17 -12.75 -0.77
CA LYS A 580 -17.32 -11.84 -0.73
C LYS A 580 -17.05 -10.53 0.03
N SER A 581 -15.80 -10.21 0.34
CA SER A 581 -15.40 -9.02 1.14
C SER A 581 -16.01 -7.70 0.63
N TYR A 582 -16.07 -7.49 -0.68
CA TYR A 582 -16.61 -6.26 -1.28
C TYR A 582 -18.15 -6.17 -1.31
N LEU A 583 -18.86 -7.23 -0.89
CA LEU A 583 -20.33 -7.24 -0.76
C LEU A 583 -20.83 -6.76 0.62
N ASN A 584 -19.93 -6.50 1.56
CA ASN A 584 -20.24 -6.03 2.92
C ASN A 584 -20.21 -4.49 3.04
#